data_AF-A0A2Z5ELS1-F1
#
_entry.id   AF-A0A2Z5ELS1-F1
#
_cell.length_a   1.000
_cell.length_b   1.000
_cell.length_c   1.000
_cell.angle_alpha   90.00
_cell.angle_beta   90.00
_cell.angle_gamma   90.00
#
_symmetry.space_group_name_H-M   'P 1'
#
loop_
_entity.id
_entity.type
_entity.pdbx_description
1 polymer ?
#
loop_
_entity_poly.entity_id
_entity_poly.type
_entity_poly.pdbx_seq_one_letter_code
_entity_poly.pdbx_strand_id
1 'polypeptide(L)'
;MAQVVYPDYRYQLHVMLLDVGHAPWRRLLVRPDMTIGELHQLIQLCMGWDNRSWHEFRIHGLAQFGRRRGCGGADFSQTAEKPLSSFCLTPGERIGYDYGGWRCQLRLEPAQ
;
A
#
# COMPACT_ATOMS: atom_id res chain seq x y z
N MET A 1 -3.90 -17.35 20.25
CA MET A 1 -4.71 -16.31 19.55
C MET A 1 -4.58 -16.56 18.06
N ALA A 2 -5.70 -16.53 17.35
CA ALA A 2 -5.89 -17.16 16.03
C ALA A 2 -4.88 -16.70 14.97
N GLN A 3 -4.10 -17.63 14.43
CA GLN A 3 -3.54 -17.46 13.10
C GLN A 3 -4.70 -17.70 12.12
N VAL A 4 -5.21 -16.62 11.53
CA VAL A 4 -6.10 -16.77 10.38
C VAL A 4 -5.21 -17.20 9.22
N VAL A 5 -5.23 -18.49 8.92
CA VAL A 5 -4.55 -19.05 7.75
C VAL A 5 -5.50 -18.85 6.58
N TYR A 6 -5.20 -17.88 5.71
CA TYR A 6 -5.95 -17.72 4.47
C TYR A 6 -5.16 -18.43 3.36
N PRO A 7 -5.75 -19.44 2.70
CA PRO A 7 -5.01 -20.38 1.86
C PRO A 7 -4.57 -19.84 0.49
N ASP A 8 -4.69 -18.54 0.20
CA ASP A 8 -4.41 -17.97 -1.14
C ASP A 8 -3.73 -16.58 -1.11
N TYR A 9 -2.97 -16.29 -0.05
CA TYR A 9 -2.12 -15.09 0.00
C TYR A 9 -0.90 -15.23 -0.92
N ARG A 10 -1.09 -15.00 -2.22
CA ARG A 10 -0.02 -15.13 -3.21
C ARG A 10 0.97 -13.97 -3.25
N TYR A 11 0.74 -12.91 -2.48
CA TYR A 11 1.64 -11.76 -2.44
C TYR A 11 2.05 -11.42 -1.03
N GLN A 12 3.35 -11.26 -0.82
CA GLN A 12 3.91 -10.72 0.41
C GLN A 12 4.41 -9.31 0.12
N LEU A 13 3.90 -8.33 0.88
CA LEU A 13 4.36 -6.95 0.82
C LEU A 13 5.25 -6.66 2.01
N HIS A 14 6.48 -6.26 1.73
CA HIS A 14 7.36 -5.68 2.72
C HIS A 14 7.15 -4.17 2.73
N VAL A 15 6.54 -3.66 3.81
CA VAL A 15 6.28 -2.24 4.02
C VAL A 15 7.32 -1.68 4.96
N MET A 16 8.05 -0.67 4.50
CA MET A 16 9.12 0.01 5.24
C MET A 16 8.82 1.49 5.34
N LEU A 17 8.79 2.02 6.55
CA LEU A 17 8.70 3.46 6.78
C LEU A 17 10.09 4.09 6.60
N LEU A 18 10.20 5.04 5.66
CA LEU A 18 11.42 5.77 5.34
C LEU A 18 11.58 6.98 6.28
N ASP A 19 12.78 7.56 6.25
CA ASP A 19 13.12 8.81 6.96
C ASP A 19 13.00 8.73 8.50
N VAL A 20 12.93 7.50 9.05
CA VAL A 20 12.95 7.21 10.50
C VAL A 20 14.22 6.42 10.82
N GLY A 21 15.02 6.90 11.79
CA GLY A 21 16.35 6.35 12.11
C GLY A 21 16.37 4.87 12.52
N HIS A 22 15.23 4.35 12.98
CA HIS A 22 14.96 2.92 13.11
C HIS A 22 13.74 2.59 12.25
N ALA A 23 13.91 2.51 10.93
CA ALA A 23 12.83 2.31 9.97
C ALA A 23 11.92 1.12 10.37
N PRO A 24 10.73 1.36 10.98
CA PRO A 24 9.86 0.25 11.33
C PRO A 24 9.37 -0.38 10.02
N TRP A 25 9.51 -1.69 9.93
CA TRP A 25 9.03 -2.46 8.79
C TRP A 25 8.04 -3.54 9.22
N ARG A 26 7.15 -3.91 8.30
CA ARG A 26 6.14 -4.96 8.48
C ARG A 26 6.04 -5.79 7.21
N ARG A 27 5.79 -7.08 7.37
CA ARG A 27 5.48 -8.01 6.28
C ARG A 27 3.99 -8.31 6.31
N LEU A 28 3.32 -8.05 5.19
CA LEU A 28 1.88 -8.14 5.06
C LEU A 28 1.58 -9.16 3.97
N LEU A 29 0.79 -10.16 4.31
CA LEU A 29 0.25 -11.09 3.32
C LEU A 29 -0.99 -10.44 2.72
N VAL A 30 -0.98 -10.23 1.41
CA VAL A 30 -2.07 -9.57 0.69
C VAL A 30 -2.57 -10.46 -0.42
N ARG A 31 -3.84 -10.29 -0.75
CA ARG A 31 -4.47 -11.03 -1.83
C ARG A 31 -4.27 -10.29 -3.16
N PRO A 32 -4.13 -10.99 -4.29
CA PRO A 32 -4.01 -10.37 -5.60
C PRO A 32 -5.24 -9.55 -6.01
N ASP A 33 -6.42 -9.92 -5.52
CA ASP A 33 -7.69 -9.26 -5.78
C ASP A 33 -7.99 -8.11 -4.80
N MET A 34 -7.15 -7.92 -3.78
CA MET A 34 -7.29 -6.82 -2.83
C MET A 34 -7.11 -5.49 -3.56
N THR A 35 -7.96 -4.53 -3.22
CA THR A 35 -7.96 -3.20 -3.84
C THR A 35 -6.92 -2.29 -3.20
N ILE A 36 -6.54 -1.21 -3.89
CA ILE A 36 -5.63 -0.20 -3.32
C ILE A 36 -6.24 0.43 -2.04
N GLY A 37 -7.55 0.62 -2.01
CA GLY A 37 -8.27 1.14 -0.83
C GLY A 37 -8.19 0.20 0.37
N GLU A 38 -8.33 -1.11 0.15
CA GLU A 38 -8.15 -2.12 1.20
C GLU A 38 -6.69 -2.20 1.67
N LEU A 39 -5.72 -2.16 0.75
CA LEU A 39 -4.30 -2.10 1.10
C LEU A 39 -3.99 -0.85 1.94
N HIS A 40 -4.54 0.31 1.58
CA HIS A 40 -4.44 1.54 2.36
C HIS A 40 -4.93 1.34 3.78
N GLN A 41 -6.14 0.79 3.98
CA GLN A 41 -6.65 0.50 5.32
C GLN A 41 -5.75 -0.44 6.11
N LEU A 42 -5.20 -1.48 5.45
CA LEU A 42 -4.33 -2.44 6.09
C LEU A 42 -3.00 -1.80 6.55
N ILE A 43 -2.40 -0.94 5.74
CA ILE A 43 -1.20 -0.17 6.14
C ILE A 43 -1.51 0.75 7.33
N GLN A 44 -2.65 1.46 7.29
CA GLN A 44 -3.07 2.34 8.38
C GLN A 44 -3.18 1.56 9.70
N LEU A 45 -3.81 0.38 9.67
CA LEU A 45 -3.92 -0.49 10.85
C LEU A 45 -2.55 -0.99 11.35
N CYS A 46 -1.66 -1.41 10.43
CA CYS A 46 -0.34 -1.93 10.80
C CYS A 46 0.62 -0.86 11.35
N MET A 47 0.48 0.38 10.88
CA MET A 47 1.28 1.52 11.35
C MET A 47 0.64 2.26 12.53
N GLY A 48 -0.61 1.95 12.88
CA GLY A 48 -1.35 2.64 13.93
C GLY A 48 -1.73 4.08 13.54
N TRP A 49 -2.04 4.31 12.27
CA TRP A 49 -2.45 5.61 11.72
C TRP A 49 -3.96 5.75 11.65
N ASP A 50 -4.47 6.97 11.87
CA ASP A 50 -5.91 7.23 12.03
C ASP A 50 -6.67 7.50 10.71
N ASN A 51 -6.03 7.35 9.54
CA ASN A 51 -6.62 7.68 8.24
C ASN A 51 -7.19 9.11 8.11
N ARG A 52 -6.65 10.08 8.86
CA ARG A 52 -7.11 11.48 8.88
C ARG A 52 -6.36 12.40 7.90
N SER A 53 -5.23 11.94 7.40
CA SER A 53 -4.36 12.73 6.53
C SER A 53 -4.54 12.38 5.05
N TRP A 54 -4.04 13.27 4.19
CA TRP A 54 -3.90 12.98 2.77
C TRP A 54 -2.96 11.80 2.56
N HIS A 55 -3.17 11.06 1.49
CA HIS A 55 -2.32 9.94 1.11
C HIS A 55 -2.11 9.91 -0.40
N GLU A 56 -1.05 9.27 -0.85
CA GLU A 56 -0.73 9.07 -2.27
C GLU A 56 0.03 7.75 -2.45
N PHE A 57 -0.38 6.91 -3.41
CA PHE A 57 0.33 5.74 -3.89
C PHE A 57 0.95 6.05 -5.25
N ARG A 58 2.22 5.73 -5.37
CA ARG A 58 2.98 5.80 -6.62
C ARG A 58 3.39 4.40 -7.04
N ILE A 59 2.86 3.94 -8.17
CA ILE A 59 3.17 2.64 -8.78
C ILE A 59 3.73 2.93 -10.17
N HIS A 60 4.83 2.29 -10.56
CA HIS A 60 5.53 2.57 -11.83
C HIS A 60 5.94 4.03 -12.01
N GLY A 61 6.19 4.75 -10.92
CA GLY A 61 6.49 6.18 -10.93
C GLY A 61 5.30 7.10 -11.20
N LEU A 62 4.10 6.55 -11.40
CA LEU A 62 2.86 7.30 -11.62
C LEU A 62 2.03 7.36 -10.33
N ALA A 63 1.48 8.54 -10.00
CA ALA A 63 0.53 8.69 -8.91
C ALA A 63 -0.80 8.03 -9.31
N GLN A 64 -1.07 6.85 -8.75
CA GLN A 64 -2.23 6.05 -9.11
C GLN A 64 -3.41 6.32 -8.19
N PHE A 65 -3.16 6.50 -6.89
CA PHE A 65 -4.21 6.71 -5.91
C PHE A 65 -3.78 7.80 -4.94
N GLY A 66 -4.68 8.68 -4.51
CA GLY A 66 -4.35 9.64 -3.47
C GLY A 66 -5.28 10.83 -3.40
N ARG A 67 -5.34 11.46 -2.23
CA ARG A 67 -6.13 12.66 -1.98
C ARG A 67 -5.20 13.84 -1.71
N ARG A 68 -4.49 14.33 -2.74
CA ARG A 68 -3.66 15.54 -2.59
C ARG A 68 -4.56 16.78 -2.50
N ARG A 69 -4.35 17.60 -1.45
CA ARG A 69 -4.98 18.93 -1.38
C ARG A 69 -4.42 19.83 -2.49
N GLY A 70 -5.31 20.47 -3.25
CA GLY A 70 -4.96 21.61 -4.12
C GLY A 70 -4.71 21.33 -5.60
N CYS A 71 -4.69 20.07 -6.05
CA CYS A 71 -4.78 19.75 -7.48
C CYS A 71 -6.25 19.52 -7.85
N GLY A 72 -6.78 20.32 -8.78
CA GLY A 72 -8.13 20.17 -9.29
C GLY A 72 -8.38 18.73 -9.79
N GLY A 73 -9.14 17.97 -9.00
CA GLY A 73 -10.04 16.91 -9.45
C GLY A 73 -9.46 15.85 -10.39
N ALA A 74 -8.37 15.20 -10.06
CA ALA A 74 -8.25 13.80 -10.45
C ALA A 74 -8.96 12.99 -9.37
N ASP A 75 -10.17 12.53 -9.66
CA ASP A 75 -10.94 11.67 -8.75
C ASP A 75 -10.29 10.29 -8.76
N PHE A 76 -9.31 10.11 -7.88
CA PHE A 76 -8.63 8.84 -7.70
C PHE A 76 -9.49 7.80 -6.97
N SER A 77 -10.73 8.12 -6.59
CA SER A 77 -11.63 7.17 -5.93
C SER A 77 -11.83 5.90 -6.75
N GLN A 78 -11.89 6.01 -8.09
CA GLN A 78 -11.95 4.84 -8.98
C GLN A 78 -10.68 3.98 -8.95
N THR A 79 -9.52 4.57 -8.65
CA THR A 79 -8.27 3.79 -8.51
C THR A 79 -8.19 3.09 -7.14
N ALA A 80 -8.91 3.59 -6.13
CA ALA A 80 -9.05 2.90 -4.84
C ALA A 80 -9.68 1.52 -5.02
N GLU A 81 -10.63 1.40 -5.96
CA GLU A 81 -11.38 0.18 -6.27
C GLU A 81 -10.63 -0.76 -7.22
N LYS A 82 -9.49 -0.33 -7.79
CA LYS A 82 -8.69 -1.19 -8.66
C LYS A 82 -7.97 -2.27 -7.84
N PRO A 83 -8.06 -3.55 -8.25
CA PRO A 83 -7.34 -4.63 -7.60
C PRO A 83 -5.84 -4.50 -7.86
N LEU A 84 -5.02 -4.98 -6.93
CA LEU A 84 -3.55 -5.00 -7.06
C LEU A 84 -3.09 -5.75 -8.30
N SER A 85 -3.80 -6.82 -8.68
CA SER A 85 -3.57 -7.58 -9.91
C SER A 85 -3.65 -6.73 -11.19
N SER A 86 -4.47 -5.68 -11.21
CA SER A 86 -4.62 -4.80 -12.38
C SER A 86 -3.37 -3.95 -12.67
N PHE A 87 -2.48 -3.78 -11.70
CA PHE A 87 -1.26 -3.00 -11.86
C PHE A 87 -0.09 -3.82 -12.43
N CYS A 88 -0.30 -5.12 -12.70
CA CYS A 88 0.69 -6.05 -13.23
C CYS A 88 2.02 -5.99 -12.46
N LEU A 89 1.94 -5.94 -11.13
CA LEU A 89 3.11 -5.83 -10.26
C LEU A 89 3.97 -7.09 -10.36
N THR A 90 5.28 -6.89 -10.51
CA THR A 90 6.27 -7.97 -10.55
C THR A 90 6.94 -8.18 -9.19
N PRO A 91 7.32 -9.41 -8.82
CA PRO A 91 8.10 -9.65 -7.61
C PRO A 91 9.40 -8.84 -7.64
N GLY A 92 9.64 -8.05 -6.59
CA GLY A 92 10.76 -7.13 -6.46
C GLY A 92 10.42 -5.67 -6.73
N GLU A 93 9.25 -5.40 -7.31
CA GLU A 93 8.77 -4.06 -7.64
C GLU A 93 8.50 -3.22 -6.39
N ARG A 94 8.70 -1.90 -6.52
CA ARG A 94 8.57 -0.93 -5.43
C ARG A 94 7.39 -0.02 -5.69
N ILE A 95 6.56 0.13 -4.67
CA ILE A 95 5.43 1.04 -4.63
C ILE A 95 5.72 2.07 -3.55
N GLY A 96 5.65 3.35 -3.92
CA GLY A 96 5.73 4.44 -2.95
C GLY A 96 4.36 4.69 -2.34
N TYR A 97 4.31 4.91 -1.03
CA TYR A 97 3.10 5.32 -0.33
C TYR A 97 3.42 6.49 0.60
N ASP A 98 2.88 7.66 0.30
CA ASP A 98 3.00 8.84 1.13
C ASP A 98 1.71 9.03 1.93
N TYR A 99 1.83 9.25 3.24
CA TYR A 99 0.71 9.52 4.14
C TYR A 99 1.01 10.73 5.02
N GLY A 100 0.40 11.89 4.75
CA GLY A 100 0.53 13.06 5.61
C GLY A 100 1.97 13.56 5.81
N GLY A 101 2.91 13.20 4.94
CA GLY A 101 4.35 13.47 5.07
C GLY A 101 5.20 12.26 5.49
N TRP A 102 4.58 11.18 5.97
CA TRP A 102 5.24 9.90 6.21
C TRP A 102 5.40 9.14 4.91
N ARG A 103 6.62 8.71 4.60
CA ARG A 103 6.91 7.96 3.37
C ARG A 103 7.10 6.50 3.67
N CYS A 104 6.31 5.65 3.04
CA CYS A 104 6.44 4.22 3.07
C CYS A 104 6.90 3.70 1.70
N GLN A 105 7.81 2.75 1.72
CA GLN A 105 8.15 1.93 0.56
C GLN A 105 7.54 0.55 0.76
N LEU A 106 6.70 0.14 -0.19
CA LEU A 106 6.16 -1.20 -0.27
C LEU A 106 6.94 -1.95 -1.35
N ARG A 107 7.41 -3.14 -1.02
CA ARG A 107 8.07 -4.02 -1.97
C ARG A 107 7.32 -5.33 -2.08
N LEU A 108 7.03 -5.75 -3.30
CA LEU A 108 6.46 -7.07 -3.54
C LEU A 108 7.56 -8.12 -3.39
N GLU A 109 7.35 -9.10 -2.52
CA GLU A 109 8.17 -10.30 -2.37
C GLU A 109 7.40 -11.48 -2.99
N PRO A 110 8.10 -12.43 -3.64
CA PRO A 110 7.45 -13.65 -4.11
C PRO A 110 6.88 -14.42 -2.92
N ALA A 111 5.68 -15.00 -3.06
CA ALA A 111 5.15 -15.92 -2.06
C ALA A 111 6.11 -17.12 -1.92
N GLN A 112 6.47 -17.42 -0.66
CA GLN A 112 7.29 -18.58 -0.30
C GLN A 112 6.47 -19.86 -0.24
#